data_AF-A0A954L6G3-F1
#
_entry.id   AF-A0A954L6G3-F1
#
_cell.length_a   1.000
_cell.length_b   1.000
_cell.length_c   1.000
_cell.angle_alpha   90.00
_cell.angle_beta   90.00
_cell.angle_gamma   90.00
#
_symmetry.space_group_name_H-M   'P 1'
#
loop_
_entity.id
_entity.type
_entity.pdbx_description
1 polymer ?
#
loop_
_entity_poly.entity_id
_entity_poly.type
_entity_poly.pdbx_seq_one_letter_code
_entity_poly.pdbx_strand_id
1 'polypeptide(L)'
;MECPVRRVPLDEPRLPAGYEWGSWHPVLAAAHARAKFDSFWGEIDADVFESLSTLNGCQRLMTDISHHQGFVPLATWLIRFEGNSIAGPTPVATIQGLRKSQWVGSIQNVGVIPAHRGFG
;
A
#
# COMPACT_ATOMS: atom_id res chain seq x y z
N MET A 1 -8.82 10.56 9.98
CA MET A 1 -7.81 11.16 10.89
C MET A 1 -7.01 12.16 10.08
N GLU A 2 -6.74 13.35 10.62
CA GLU A 2 -5.92 14.38 9.97
C GLU A 2 -4.68 14.65 10.83
N CYS A 3 -3.52 14.84 10.19
CA CYS A 3 -2.26 15.07 10.88
C CYS A 3 -1.52 16.27 10.27
N PRO A 4 -1.19 17.31 11.04
CA PRO A 4 -0.39 18.43 10.56
C PRO A 4 1.06 17.99 10.33
N VAL A 5 1.52 18.07 9.09
CA VAL A 5 2.86 17.59 8.67
C VAL A 5 4.00 18.56 8.96
N ARG A 6 3.71 19.79 9.44
CA ARG A 6 4.74 20.79 9.74
C ARG A 6 5.32 20.56 11.13
N ARG A 7 6.62 20.28 11.19
CA ARG A 7 7.47 20.24 12.40
C ARG A 7 7.19 19.11 13.39
N VAL A 8 6.87 17.91 12.91
CA VAL A 8 6.98 16.72 13.75
C VAL A 8 8.30 16.03 13.40
N PRO A 9 9.29 15.96 14.32
CA PRO A 9 10.41 15.06 14.11
C PRO A 9 9.83 13.64 14.07
N LEU A 10 9.91 13.01 12.91
CA LEU A 10 9.52 11.62 12.73
C LEU A 10 10.78 10.78 12.74
N ASP A 11 10.79 9.75 13.59
CA ASP A 11 11.84 8.75 13.54
C ASP A 11 11.77 8.00 12.21
N GLU A 12 12.94 7.59 11.71
CA GLU A 12 13.01 6.78 10.50
C GLU A 12 12.35 5.42 10.76
N PRO A 13 11.34 5.02 9.97
CA PRO A 13 10.64 3.76 10.21
C PRO A 13 11.57 2.59 9.88
N ARG A 14 11.76 1.69 10.86
CA ARG A 14 12.54 0.47 10.70
C ARG A 14 11.64 -0.71 10.47
N LEU A 15 11.95 -1.51 9.46
CA LEU A 15 11.26 -2.77 9.21
C LEU A 15 11.87 -3.89 10.08
N PRO A 16 11.06 -4.88 10.50
CA PRO A 16 11.58 -6.10 11.11
C PRO A 16 12.47 -6.88 10.12
N ALA A 17 13.26 -7.82 10.64
CA ALA A 17 14.08 -8.69 9.80
C ALA A 17 13.24 -9.48 8.79
N GLY A 18 13.76 -9.64 7.58
CA GLY A 18 13.08 -10.32 6.48
C GLY A 18 12.07 -9.46 5.71
N TYR A 19 11.88 -8.19 6.10
CA TYR A 19 11.02 -7.25 5.36
C TYR A 19 11.85 -6.21 4.63
N GLU A 20 11.38 -5.82 3.45
CA GLU A 20 12.02 -4.82 2.61
C GLU A 20 11.02 -3.78 2.10
N TRP A 21 11.50 -2.54 1.98
CA TRP A 21 10.74 -1.46 1.36
C TRP A 21 10.74 -1.58 -0.17
N GLY A 22 9.58 -1.38 -0.78
CA GLY A 22 9.41 -1.19 -2.21
C GLY A 22 8.84 0.19 -2.50
N SER A 23 9.68 1.13 -2.92
CA SER A 23 9.22 2.42 -3.46
C SER A 23 8.40 2.17 -4.72
N TRP A 24 7.35 2.97 -4.95
CA TRP A 24 6.54 2.87 -6.16
C TRP A 24 7.37 2.81 -7.45
N HIS A 25 7.00 1.89 -8.33
CA HIS A 25 7.41 1.84 -9.73
C HIS A 25 6.26 1.25 -10.55
N PRO A 26 6.03 1.67 -11.81
CA PRO A 26 4.92 1.13 -12.63
C PRO A 26 4.91 -0.39 -12.73
N VAL A 27 6.08 -1.03 -12.77
CA VAL A 27 6.21 -2.51 -12.81
C VAL A 27 5.71 -3.19 -11.53
N LEU A 28 5.63 -2.46 -10.42
CA LEU A 28 5.13 -2.96 -9.14
C LEU A 28 3.61 -2.76 -8.97
N ALA A 29 2.91 -2.16 -9.94
CA ALA A 29 1.47 -1.91 -9.84
C ALA A 29 0.67 -3.19 -9.53
N ALA A 30 1.03 -4.31 -10.18
CA ALA A 30 0.41 -5.60 -9.92
C ALA A 30 0.71 -6.13 -8.50
N ALA A 31 1.90 -5.88 -7.97
CA ALA A 31 2.27 -6.27 -6.61
C ALA A 31 1.50 -5.46 -5.55
N HIS A 32 1.30 -4.16 -5.77
CA HIS A 32 0.41 -3.33 -4.95
C HIS A 32 -1.03 -3.83 -4.98
N ALA A 33 -1.56 -4.18 -6.16
CA ALA A 33 -2.90 -4.74 -6.29
C ALA A 33 -3.03 -6.07 -5.54
N ARG A 34 -1.99 -6.91 -5.57
CA ARG A 34 -1.98 -8.19 -4.85
C ARG A 34 -1.99 -8.00 -3.33
N ALA A 35 -1.05 -7.20 -2.80
CA ALA A 35 -1.04 -6.90 -1.37
C ALA A 35 -2.34 -6.26 -0.90
N LYS A 36 -2.93 -5.36 -1.70
CA LYS A 36 -4.24 -4.76 -1.42
C LYS A 36 -5.34 -5.80 -1.32
N PHE A 37 -5.48 -6.65 -2.34
CA PHE A 37 -6.47 -7.72 -2.34
C PHE A 37 -6.32 -8.65 -1.13
N ASP A 38 -5.12 -9.15 -0.87
CA ASP A 38 -4.86 -10.07 0.24
C ASP A 38 -5.02 -9.38 1.61
N SER A 39 -4.91 -8.05 1.70
CA SER A 39 -5.10 -7.28 2.94
C SER A 39 -6.57 -7.02 3.27
N PHE A 40 -7.43 -6.87 2.26
CA PHE A 40 -8.85 -6.54 2.42
C PHE A 40 -9.78 -7.73 2.21
N TRP A 41 -9.24 -8.90 1.82
CA TRP A 41 -10.03 -10.10 1.64
C TRP A 41 -10.76 -10.52 2.92
N GLY A 42 -12.08 -10.57 2.88
CA GLY A 42 -12.93 -10.90 4.02
C GLY A 42 -13.03 -9.79 5.08
N GLU A 43 -12.54 -8.59 4.79
CA GLU A 43 -12.71 -7.39 5.62
C GLU A 43 -13.96 -6.60 5.15
N ILE A 44 -14.55 -5.82 6.06
CA ILE A 44 -15.74 -5.00 5.77
C ILE A 44 -15.52 -4.09 4.56
N ASP A 45 -14.31 -3.55 4.39
CA ASP A 45 -13.96 -2.70 3.26
C ASP A 45 -14.18 -3.39 1.90
N ALA A 46 -13.98 -4.71 1.80
CA ALA A 46 -14.24 -5.45 0.56
C ALA A 46 -15.73 -5.65 0.28
N ASP A 47 -16.58 -5.68 1.31
CA ASP A 47 -18.03 -5.73 1.15
C ASP A 47 -18.60 -4.36 0.73
N VAL A 48 -17.95 -3.27 1.16
CA VAL A 48 -18.36 -1.89 0.85
C VAL A 48 -17.80 -1.41 -0.50
N PHE A 49 -16.57 -1.81 -0.83
CA PHE A 49 -15.89 -1.41 -2.06
C PHE A 49 -15.62 -2.62 -2.95
N GLU A 50 -16.41 -2.77 -4.02
CA GLU A 50 -16.26 -3.88 -4.99
C GLU A 50 -14.86 -3.91 -5.64
N SER A 51 -14.19 -2.77 -5.76
CA SER A 51 -12.82 -2.70 -6.28
C SER A 51 -11.79 -3.38 -5.37
N LEU A 52 -12.13 -3.68 -4.12
CA LEU A 52 -11.27 -4.40 -3.16
C LEU A 52 -11.62 -5.89 -3.04
N SER A 53 -12.80 -6.30 -3.53
CA SER A 53 -13.30 -7.68 -3.36
C SER A 53 -12.68 -8.69 -4.33
N THR A 54 -12.05 -8.23 -5.41
CA THR A 54 -11.42 -9.09 -6.41
C THR A 54 -10.02 -8.59 -6.79
N LEU A 55 -9.13 -9.51 -7.13
CA LEU A 55 -7.79 -9.16 -7.60
C LEU A 55 -7.84 -8.28 -8.86
N ASN A 56 -8.77 -8.55 -9.79
CA ASN A 56 -8.92 -7.72 -10.99
C ASN A 56 -9.44 -6.31 -10.65
N GLY A 57 -10.35 -6.20 -9.68
CA GLY A 57 -10.78 -4.92 -9.11
C GLY A 57 -9.59 -4.13 -8.56
N CYS A 58 -8.75 -4.77 -7.75
CA CYS A 58 -7.56 -4.14 -7.17
C CYS A 58 -6.57 -3.71 -8.25
N GLN A 59 -6.40 -4.49 -9.32
CA GLN A 59 -5.55 -4.13 -10.46
C GLN A 59 -6.05 -2.87 -11.17
N ARG A 60 -7.34 -2.84 -11.52
CA ARG A 60 -7.98 -1.66 -12.15
C ARG A 60 -7.85 -0.44 -11.25
N LEU A 61 -8.17 -0.59 -9.96
CA LEU A 61 -8.04 0.47 -8.98
C LEU A 61 -6.60 1.00 -8.89
N MET A 62 -5.59 0.13 -8.91
CA MET A 62 -4.19 0.58 -8.90
C MET A 62 -3.82 1.33 -10.18
N THR A 63 -4.30 0.88 -11.35
CA THR A 63 -4.15 1.61 -12.61
C THR A 63 -4.78 3.00 -12.52
N ASP A 64 -6.01 3.10 -12.04
CA ASP A 64 -6.72 4.39 -11.93
C ASP A 64 -6.01 5.33 -10.95
N ILE A 65 -5.59 4.81 -9.79
CA ILE A 65 -4.82 5.58 -8.80
C ILE A 65 -3.51 6.08 -9.40
N SER A 66 -2.75 5.23 -10.12
CA SER A 66 -1.44 5.63 -10.64
C SER A 66 -1.51 6.66 -11.76
N HIS A 67 -2.62 6.72 -12.49
CA HIS A 67 -2.86 7.71 -13.55
C HIS A 67 -3.56 8.98 -13.05
N HIS A 68 -4.05 8.98 -11.80
CA HIS A 68 -4.68 10.15 -11.22
C HIS A 68 -3.67 11.30 -11.09
N GLN A 69 -4.06 12.53 -11.47
CA GLN A 69 -3.14 13.70 -11.45
C GLN A 69 -2.57 14.04 -10.07
N GLY A 70 -3.31 13.68 -9.02
CA GLY A 70 -2.88 13.83 -7.63
C GLY A 70 -1.99 12.70 -7.11
N PHE A 71 -1.70 11.66 -7.89
CA PHE A 71 -0.88 10.54 -7.42
C PHE A 71 0.53 10.99 -7.01
N VAL A 72 1.01 10.49 -5.87
CA VAL A 72 2.34 10.81 -5.36
C VAL A 72 3.17 9.52 -5.25
N PRO A 73 4.04 9.23 -6.26
CA PRO A 73 4.93 8.08 -6.23
C PRO A 73 5.76 7.96 -4.95
N LEU A 74 6.32 9.08 -4.49
CA LEU A 74 7.19 9.12 -3.31
C LEU A 74 6.46 8.87 -1.98
N ALA A 75 5.12 8.95 -1.98
CA ALA A 75 4.28 8.65 -0.82
C ALA A 75 3.51 7.32 -1.00
N THR A 76 3.88 6.53 -2.00
CA THR A 76 3.26 5.24 -2.30
C THR A 76 4.30 4.13 -2.16
N TRP A 77 4.03 3.21 -1.23
CA TRP A 77 5.01 2.21 -0.81
C TRP A 77 4.37 0.82 -0.74
N LEU A 78 5.23 -0.16 -0.94
CA LEU A 78 4.98 -1.58 -0.77
C LEU A 78 5.94 -2.08 0.31
N ILE A 79 5.53 -3.06 1.09
CA ILE A 79 6.45 -3.88 1.88
C ILE A 79 6.43 -5.28 1.28
N ARG A 80 7.61 -5.85 1.08
CA ARG A 80 7.76 -7.26 0.70
C ARG A 80 8.38 -8.02 1.87
N PHE A 81 8.00 -9.28 2.02
CA PHE A 81 8.61 -10.21 2.96
C PHE A 81 9.39 -11.27 2.19
N GLU A 82 10.59 -11.59 2.67
CA GLU A 82 11.42 -12.66 2.16
C GLU A 82 10.61 -13.96 2.08
N GLY A 83 10.38 -14.44 0.85
CA GLY A 83 9.82 -15.76 0.62
C GLY A 83 10.88 -16.84 0.75
N ASN A 84 10.49 -18.10 0.51
CA ASN A 84 11.48 -19.16 0.34
C ASN A 84 12.27 -18.97 -0.98
N SER A 85 13.38 -19.68 -1.11
CA SER A 85 14.31 -19.60 -2.25
C SER A 85 13.69 -19.87 -3.63
N ILE A 86 12.47 -20.40 -3.68
CA ILE A 86 11.74 -20.72 -4.90
C ILE A 86 10.77 -19.60 -5.28
N ALA A 87 10.07 -19.01 -4.31
CA ALA A 87 9.00 -18.04 -4.55
C ALA A 87 9.48 -16.58 -4.66
N GLY A 88 10.67 -16.27 -4.14
CA GLY A 88 11.17 -14.89 -4.06
C GLY A 88 10.37 -14.02 -3.07
N PRO A 89 10.68 -12.72 -2.94
CA PRO A 89 9.99 -11.83 -2.02
C PRO A 89 8.52 -11.64 -2.39
N THR A 90 7.64 -11.72 -1.40
CA THR A 90 6.19 -11.62 -1.58
C THR A 90 5.67 -10.27 -1.11
N PRO A 91 4.74 -9.61 -1.84
CA PRO A 91 4.16 -8.35 -1.40
C PRO A 91 3.18 -8.58 -0.24
N VAL A 92 3.43 -7.94 0.92
CA VAL A 92 2.69 -8.20 2.17
C VAL A 92 1.99 -6.99 2.76
N ALA A 93 2.36 -5.78 2.34
CA ALA A 93 1.66 -4.57 2.74
C ALA A 93 1.74 -3.50 1.65
N THR A 94 0.78 -2.58 1.66
CA THR A 94 0.75 -1.44 0.75
C THR A 94 0.16 -0.20 1.39
N ILE A 95 0.61 0.96 0.91
CA ILE A 95 0.10 2.28 1.26
C ILE A 95 0.15 3.16 0.01
N GLN A 96 -0.84 4.03 -0.19
CA GLN A 96 -0.85 4.98 -1.31
C GLN A 96 -1.06 6.42 -0.84
N GLY A 97 -0.28 7.33 -1.43
CA GLY A 97 -0.36 8.75 -1.16
C GLY A 97 -0.89 9.53 -2.35
N LEU A 98 -1.87 10.40 -2.10
CA LEU A 98 -2.41 11.33 -3.10
C LEU A 98 -2.38 12.76 -2.58
N ARG A 99 -2.01 13.70 -3.45
CA ARG A 99 -2.19 15.13 -3.24
C ARG A 99 -3.62 15.51 -3.62
N LYS A 100 -4.33 16.18 -2.71
CA LYS A 100 -5.67 16.74 -2.93
C LYS A 100 -5.63 18.23 -3.28
N SER A 101 -4.68 18.95 -2.69
CA SER A 101 -4.41 20.37 -3.00
C SER A 101 -2.94 20.69 -2.73
N GLN A 102 -2.54 21.95 -2.89
CA GLN A 102 -1.18 22.40 -2.53
C GLN A 102 -0.84 22.20 -1.04
N TRP A 103 -1.84 22.13 -0.15
CA TRP A 103 -1.64 22.05 1.30
C TRP A 103 -2.12 20.75 1.93
N VAL A 104 -2.87 19.94 1.18
CA VAL A 104 -3.54 18.75 1.71
C VAL A 104 -3.20 17.54 0.86
N GLY A 105 -2.74 16.49 1.52
CA GLY A 105 -2.61 15.14 0.97
C GLY A 105 -3.52 14.16 1.72
N SER A 106 -3.74 13.01 1.12
CA SER A 106 -4.45 11.88 1.69
C SER A 106 -3.59 10.63 1.60
N ILE A 107 -3.54 9.90 2.69
CA ILE A 107 -3.07 8.52 2.73
C ILE A 107 -4.30 7.63 2.66
N GLN A 108 -4.27 6.63 1.78
CA GLN A 108 -5.41 5.73 1.56
C GLN A 108 -4.94 4.32 1.24
N ASN A 109 -5.88 3.37 1.36
CA ASN A 109 -5.68 1.95 1.06
C ASN A 109 -4.43 1.39 1.76
N VAL A 110 -4.28 1.75 3.04
CA VAL A 110 -3.27 1.18 3.92
C VAL A 110 -3.72 -0.24 4.24
N GLY A 111 -2.93 -1.23 3.86
CA GLY A 111 -3.26 -2.63 4.04
C GLY A 111 -2.04 -3.45 4.39
N VAL A 112 -2.20 -4.38 5.33
CA VAL A 112 -1.23 -5.40 5.69
C VAL A 112 -1.96 -6.74 5.68
N ILE A 113 -1.40 -7.75 5.01
CA ILE A 113 -1.96 -9.11 4.97
C ILE A 113 -2.06 -9.64 6.42
N PRO A 114 -3.15 -10.34 6.80
CA PRO A 114 -3.39 -10.77 8.19
C PRO A 114 -2.20 -11.45 8.89
N ALA A 115 -1.46 -12.31 8.19
CA ALA A 115 -0.30 -13.03 8.74
C ALA A 115 0.90 -12.13 9.10
N HIS A 116 0.94 -10.89 8.60
CA HIS A 116 2.02 -9.92 8.79
C HIS A 116 1.59 -8.72 9.66
N ARG A 117 0.42 -8.78 10.32
CA ARG A 117 -0.09 -7.73 11.23
C ARG A 117 0.51 -7.86 12.63
N GLY A 118 0.52 -6.78 13.40
CA GLY A 118 0.93 -6.77 14.81
C GLY A 118 2.43 -6.56 15.06
N PHE A 119 3.18 -6.17 14.04
CA PHE A 119 4.64 -5.91 14.12
C PHE A 119 4.99 -4.42 14.13
N GLY A 120 4.00 -3.53 14.23
CA GLY A 120 4.10 -2.08 14.05
C GLY A 120 3.12 -1.59 13.00
#